data_AF-A0A930EBX1-F1
#
_entry.id   AF-A0A930EBX1-F1
#
_cell.length_a   1.000
_cell.length_b   1.000
_cell.length_c   1.000
_cell.angle_alpha   90.00
_cell.angle_beta   90.00
_cell.angle_gamma   90.00
#
_symmetry.space_group_name_H-M   'P 1'
#
loop_
_entity.id
_entity.type
_entity.pdbx_description
1 polymer ?
#
loop_
_entity_poly.entity_id
_entity_poly.type
_entity_poly.pdbx_seq_one_letter_code
_entity_poly.pdbx_strand_id
1 'polypeptide(L)'
;ISLTSTDVSEVIKKRILEKNEYAEKELSLVYAEKESVIKNLVIFDDGIEKKIYSDVKDFQEVYPFIPYQFKILSHVLTSIREHSSSGKHLSEGERSMLAMFKEGAEKYKEDETGVLVSFDKFYDGLQSFLDHSHSVIITGAMKNSYINPENRENCFNVNVLKVLFMIKYVKEIKGTLENITTLMVEDINEDRIVLKEKVKEALEVLIKQTLVQKSGDVYIFLTNEEQEVEKMIDKIDVDMNEILRKISEKIFDKFYSEKKYQSPKFKDYNFYFNQKVDDNTRGKDTYDIGINIVTPNSDYSGNESSLLMKSTQENSVFIDLGENSFYINEIEMDIKILKIRRG
;
A
#
# COMPACT_ATOMS: atom_id res chain seq x y z
N ILE A 1 -34.71 -10.47 14.69
CA ILE A 1 -34.34 -9.13 15.20
C ILE A 1 -32.94 -8.88 14.66
N SER A 2 -32.79 -7.96 13.68
CA SER A 2 -31.47 -7.62 13.12
C SER A 2 -30.76 -6.74 14.14
N LEU A 3 -29.57 -7.13 14.61
CA LEU A 3 -28.77 -6.28 15.47
C LEU A 3 -28.04 -5.27 14.57
N THR A 4 -27.79 -4.07 15.07
CA THR A 4 -26.88 -3.13 14.40
C THR A 4 -25.44 -3.42 14.83
N SER A 5 -24.44 -2.94 14.08
CA SER A 5 -23.02 -3.07 14.49
C SER A 5 -22.77 -2.53 15.92
N THR A 6 -23.50 -1.48 16.30
CA THR A 6 -23.49 -0.92 17.67
C THR A 6 -23.99 -1.94 18.71
N ASP A 7 -25.08 -2.64 18.43
CA ASP A 7 -25.63 -3.65 19.34
C ASP A 7 -24.67 -4.84 19.52
N VAL A 8 -23.94 -5.23 18.47
CA VAL A 8 -22.93 -6.30 18.55
C VAL A 8 -21.76 -5.88 19.43
N SER A 9 -21.28 -4.65 19.31
CA SER A 9 -20.18 -4.14 20.16
C SER A 9 -20.53 -4.16 21.65
N GLU A 10 -21.76 -3.75 22.01
CA GLU A 10 -22.26 -3.80 23.39
C GLU A 10 -22.37 -5.24 23.92
N VAL A 11 -22.80 -6.17 23.07
CA VAL A 11 -22.86 -7.59 23.42
C VAL A 11 -21.46 -8.16 23.65
N ILE A 12 -20.47 -7.83 22.81
CA ILE A 12 -19.07 -8.25 22.99
C ILE A 12 -18.52 -7.71 24.32
N LYS A 13 -18.65 -6.40 24.56
CA LYS A 13 -18.22 -5.75 25.80
C LYS A 13 -18.78 -6.47 27.03
N LYS A 14 -20.09 -6.74 27.04
CA LYS A 14 -20.77 -7.33 28.21
C LYS A 14 -20.62 -8.83 28.37
N ARG A 15 -20.53 -9.60 27.28
CA ARG A 15 -20.55 -11.08 27.36
C ARG A 15 -19.19 -11.73 27.23
N ILE A 16 -18.23 -11.04 26.62
CA ILE A 16 -16.91 -11.59 26.31
C ILE A 16 -15.85 -10.85 27.13
N LEU A 17 -15.99 -9.53 27.27
CA LEU A 17 -14.96 -8.68 27.85
C LEU A 17 -15.26 -8.19 29.27
N GLU A 18 -16.31 -8.68 29.91
CA GLU A 18 -16.64 -8.31 31.29
C GLU A 18 -15.43 -8.58 32.20
N LYS A 19 -15.02 -7.56 32.94
CA LYS A 19 -13.85 -7.60 33.82
C LYS A 19 -14.30 -7.86 35.24
N ASN A 20 -13.46 -8.56 36.00
CA ASN A 20 -13.62 -8.63 37.44
C ASN A 20 -13.05 -7.36 38.10
N GLU A 21 -13.40 -7.10 39.36
CA GLU A 21 -12.99 -5.88 40.09
C GLU A 21 -11.46 -5.70 40.15
N TYR A 22 -10.69 -6.79 40.16
CA TYR A 22 -9.23 -6.73 40.18
C TYR A 22 -8.68 -6.21 38.84
N ALA A 23 -9.13 -6.81 37.74
CA ALA A 23 -8.75 -6.42 36.38
C ALA A 23 -9.19 -4.98 36.07
N GLU A 24 -10.37 -4.54 36.52
CA GLU A 24 -10.78 -3.14 36.36
C GLU A 24 -9.81 -2.17 37.03
N LYS A 25 -9.38 -2.44 38.27
CA LYS A 25 -8.42 -1.60 38.99
C LYS A 25 -7.05 -1.60 38.31
N GLU A 26 -6.57 -2.77 37.89
CA GLU A 26 -5.30 -2.91 37.20
C GLU A 26 -5.30 -2.11 35.88
N LEU A 27 -6.32 -2.30 35.03
CA LEU A 27 -6.46 -1.58 33.77
C LEU A 27 -6.63 -0.06 33.98
N SER A 28 -7.24 0.37 35.09
CA SER A 28 -7.32 1.79 35.44
C SER A 28 -5.94 2.40 35.67
N LEU A 29 -5.08 1.69 36.41
CA LEU A 29 -3.72 2.14 36.69
C LEU A 29 -2.89 2.18 35.41
N VAL A 30 -2.98 1.12 34.59
CA VAL A 30 -2.29 1.03 33.30
C VAL A 30 -2.68 2.18 32.39
N TYR A 31 -3.99 2.45 32.23
CA TYR A 31 -4.45 3.52 31.37
C TYR A 31 -4.06 4.90 31.92
N ALA A 32 -4.18 5.13 33.23
CA ALA A 32 -3.79 6.40 33.84
C ALA A 32 -2.29 6.71 33.65
N GLU A 33 -1.44 5.69 33.68
CA GLU A 33 0.00 5.84 33.44
C GLU A 33 0.34 6.00 31.95
N LYS A 34 -0.37 5.27 31.07
CA LYS A 34 0.02 5.09 29.66
C LYS A 34 -0.94 5.68 28.64
N GLU A 35 -1.94 6.47 29.04
CA GLU A 35 -2.97 7.03 28.15
C GLU A 35 -2.35 7.68 26.90
N SER A 36 -1.35 8.55 27.09
CA SER A 36 -0.69 9.26 25.99
C SER A 36 0.08 8.31 25.06
N VAL A 37 0.71 7.28 25.63
CA VAL A 37 1.45 6.26 24.86
C VAL A 37 0.47 5.44 24.01
N ILE A 38 -0.61 4.95 24.63
CA ILE A 38 -1.66 4.17 23.97
C ILE A 38 -2.29 4.97 22.82
N LYS A 39 -2.58 6.27 23.03
CA LYS A 39 -3.12 7.14 21.98
C LYS A 39 -2.14 7.32 20.81
N ASN A 40 -0.84 7.38 21.09
CA ASN A 40 0.20 7.53 20.06
C ASN A 40 0.51 6.23 19.29
N LEU A 41 0.08 5.06 19.79
CA LEU A 41 0.18 3.81 19.03
C LEU A 41 -0.78 3.78 17.84
N VAL A 42 -1.93 4.45 17.98
CA VAL A 42 -3.06 4.36 17.05
C VAL A 42 -3.13 5.60 16.16
N ILE A 43 -2.30 5.61 15.11
CA ILE A 43 -2.22 6.73 14.14
C ILE A 43 -2.66 6.24 12.77
N PHE A 44 -3.55 7.00 12.12
CA PHE A 44 -4.00 6.74 10.75
C PHE A 44 -3.81 7.96 9.85
N ASP A 45 -3.46 7.75 8.59
CA ASP A 45 -3.14 8.80 7.60
C ASP A 45 -4.15 8.91 6.46
N ASP A 46 -5.28 8.20 6.54
CA ASP A 46 -6.28 8.15 5.46
C ASP A 46 -7.34 9.25 5.50
N GLY A 47 -7.27 10.15 6.50
CA GLY A 47 -8.19 11.26 6.69
C GLY A 47 -9.57 10.87 7.23
N ILE A 48 -9.75 9.60 7.62
CA ILE A 48 -11.00 9.09 8.19
C ILE A 48 -10.82 8.90 9.68
N GLU A 49 -11.59 9.66 10.47
CA GLU A 49 -11.60 9.54 11.93
C GLU A 49 -12.00 8.13 12.37
N LYS A 50 -11.18 7.53 13.22
CA LYS A 50 -11.37 6.20 13.79
C LYS A 50 -11.47 6.31 15.30
N LYS A 51 -12.42 5.56 15.88
CA LYS A 51 -12.61 5.54 17.33
C LYS A 51 -11.38 4.92 17.99
N ILE A 52 -10.83 5.65 18.96
CA ILE A 52 -9.85 5.15 19.93
C ILE A 52 -10.49 5.17 21.32
N TYR A 53 -9.79 4.70 22.34
CA TYR A 53 -10.29 4.76 23.72
C TYR A 53 -10.58 6.20 24.13
N SER A 54 -11.83 6.48 24.51
CA SER A 54 -12.24 7.84 24.91
C SER A 54 -11.75 8.20 26.31
N ASP A 55 -11.77 7.22 27.21
CA ASP A 55 -11.43 7.36 28.62
C ASP A 55 -11.06 5.98 29.21
N VAL A 56 -10.74 5.98 30.51
CA VAL A 56 -10.37 4.77 31.27
C VAL A 56 -11.47 3.71 31.26
N LYS A 57 -12.75 4.11 31.24
CA LYS A 57 -13.86 3.18 31.29
C LYS A 57 -14.01 2.47 29.94
N ASP A 58 -13.88 3.21 28.84
CA ASP A 58 -13.88 2.61 27.51
C ASP A 58 -12.66 1.70 27.31
N PHE A 59 -11.49 2.04 27.88
CA PHE A 59 -10.35 1.13 27.91
C PHE A 59 -10.66 -0.19 28.65
N GLN A 60 -11.25 -0.13 29.84
CA GLN A 60 -11.63 -1.32 30.60
C GLN A 60 -12.63 -2.22 29.86
N GLU A 61 -13.63 -1.61 29.22
CA GLU A 61 -14.70 -2.31 28.52
C GLU A 61 -14.21 -2.99 27.22
N VAL A 62 -13.16 -2.46 26.59
CA VAL A 62 -12.72 -2.88 25.25
C VAL A 62 -11.42 -3.70 25.28
N TYR A 63 -10.54 -3.48 26.26
CA TYR A 63 -9.28 -4.22 26.39
C TYR A 63 -9.50 -5.74 26.39
N PRO A 64 -8.70 -6.54 25.65
CA PRO A 64 -7.44 -6.19 24.95
C PRO A 64 -7.59 -5.70 23.49
N PHE A 65 -8.80 -5.36 23.06
CA PHE A 65 -9.07 -4.85 21.70
C PHE A 65 -9.02 -3.33 21.64
N ILE A 66 -8.96 -2.78 20.43
CA ILE A 66 -8.98 -1.33 20.20
C ILE A 66 -10.31 -0.92 19.54
N PRO A 67 -10.98 0.17 19.96
CA PRO A 67 -12.34 0.50 19.50
C PRO A 67 -12.55 0.56 17.97
N TYR A 68 -11.56 1.00 17.19
CA TYR A 68 -11.68 1.05 15.73
C TYR A 68 -11.91 -0.34 15.11
N GLN A 69 -11.41 -1.40 15.75
CA GLN A 69 -11.41 -2.77 15.22
C GLN A 69 -12.83 -3.28 14.99
N PHE A 70 -13.79 -2.93 15.85
CA PHE A 70 -15.21 -3.30 15.70
C PHE A 70 -15.79 -2.81 14.39
N LYS A 71 -15.56 -1.52 14.08
CA LYS A 71 -16.08 -0.90 12.86
C LYS A 71 -15.36 -1.45 11.63
N ILE A 72 -14.02 -1.50 11.65
CA ILE A 72 -13.26 -2.01 10.50
C ILE A 72 -13.62 -3.47 10.23
N LEU A 73 -13.70 -4.33 11.25
CA LEU A 73 -14.08 -5.73 11.08
C LEU A 73 -15.51 -5.88 10.52
N SER A 74 -16.44 -5.01 10.92
CA SER A 74 -17.78 -4.95 10.32
C SER A 74 -17.73 -4.70 8.81
N HIS A 75 -16.87 -3.77 8.38
CA HIS A 75 -16.66 -3.49 6.97
C HIS A 75 -15.96 -4.66 6.26
N VAL A 76 -14.95 -5.29 6.88
CA VAL A 76 -14.28 -6.48 6.34
C VAL A 76 -15.29 -7.59 6.04
N LEU A 77 -16.15 -7.93 6.99
CA LEU A 77 -17.18 -8.97 6.82
C LEU A 77 -18.17 -8.61 5.71
N THR A 78 -18.55 -7.33 5.62
CA THR A 78 -19.43 -6.83 4.55
C THR A 78 -18.76 -6.97 3.18
N SER A 79 -17.51 -6.52 3.05
CA SER A 79 -16.75 -6.57 1.81
C SER A 79 -16.51 -8.01 1.35
N ILE A 80 -16.19 -8.92 2.26
CA ILE A 80 -16.01 -10.35 1.93
C ILE A 80 -17.32 -10.95 1.43
N ARG A 81 -18.45 -10.63 2.05
CA ARG A 81 -19.76 -11.09 1.57
C ARG A 81 -20.08 -10.60 0.15
N GLU A 82 -19.68 -9.36 -0.18
CA GLU A 82 -19.91 -8.76 -1.50
C GLU A 82 -18.99 -9.31 -2.59
N HIS A 83 -17.76 -9.69 -2.22
CA HIS A 83 -16.72 -10.10 -3.19
C HIS A 83 -16.44 -11.62 -3.17
N SER A 84 -17.00 -12.38 -2.24
CA SER A 84 -16.91 -13.85 -2.20
C SER A 84 -18.06 -14.49 -2.97
N SER A 85 -17.70 -15.45 -3.81
CA SER A 85 -18.66 -16.31 -4.50
C SER A 85 -19.53 -17.14 -3.53
N SER A 86 -19.00 -17.43 -2.33
CA SER A 86 -19.68 -18.14 -1.23
C SER A 86 -20.43 -17.25 -0.25
N GLY A 87 -20.71 -15.98 -0.59
CA GLY A 87 -21.45 -15.01 0.25
C GLY A 87 -22.81 -15.50 0.81
N LYS A 88 -23.31 -16.65 0.36
CA LYS A 88 -24.48 -17.36 0.92
C LYS A 88 -24.28 -17.95 2.33
N HIS A 89 -23.04 -18.20 2.80
CA HIS A 89 -22.80 -18.76 4.13
C HIS A 89 -22.48 -17.72 5.22
N LEU A 90 -22.22 -16.46 4.84
CA LEU A 90 -22.02 -15.34 5.78
C LEU A 90 -23.34 -14.68 6.21
N SER A 91 -24.42 -15.46 6.29
CA SER A 91 -25.79 -14.99 6.53
C SER A 91 -25.99 -14.36 7.91
N GLU A 92 -25.01 -14.46 8.80
CA GLU A 92 -25.04 -13.90 10.16
C GLU A 92 -23.71 -13.21 10.52
N GLY A 93 -23.34 -12.13 9.81
CA GLY A 93 -22.10 -11.38 10.05
C GLY A 93 -21.90 -10.95 11.52
N GLU A 94 -22.97 -10.77 12.28
CA GLU A 94 -22.96 -10.49 13.72
C GLU A 94 -22.40 -11.66 14.54
N ARG A 95 -22.77 -12.91 14.20
CA ARG A 95 -22.25 -14.11 14.86
C ARG A 95 -20.80 -14.37 14.50
N SER A 96 -20.43 -14.14 13.23
CA SER A 96 -19.04 -14.21 12.79
C SER A 96 -18.17 -13.21 13.57
N MET A 97 -18.64 -11.97 13.73
CA MET A 97 -17.94 -10.97 14.53
C MET A 97 -17.79 -11.42 16.00
N LEU A 98 -18.87 -11.89 16.63
CA LEU A 98 -18.83 -12.41 18.00
C LEU A 98 -17.82 -13.56 18.16
N ALA A 99 -17.81 -14.51 17.21
CA ALA A 99 -16.89 -15.64 17.23
C ALA A 99 -15.43 -15.18 17.14
N MET A 100 -15.12 -14.23 16.25
CA MET A 100 -13.75 -13.74 16.07
C MET A 100 -13.23 -12.97 17.30
N PHE A 101 -14.06 -12.11 17.91
CA PHE A 101 -13.68 -11.42 19.15
C PHE A 101 -13.55 -12.40 20.32
N LYS A 102 -14.42 -13.42 20.39
CA LYS A 102 -14.32 -14.46 21.41
C LYS A 102 -13.02 -15.25 21.26
N GLU A 103 -12.69 -15.69 20.04
CA GLU A 103 -11.46 -16.44 19.75
C GLU A 103 -10.21 -15.63 20.10
N GLY A 104 -10.18 -14.35 19.73
CA GLY A 104 -9.12 -13.43 20.14
C GLY A 104 -9.01 -13.32 21.66
N ALA A 105 -10.12 -13.08 22.36
CA ALA A 105 -10.11 -12.96 23.82
C ALA A 105 -9.64 -14.26 24.50
N GLU A 106 -10.12 -15.42 24.03
CA GLU A 106 -9.75 -16.72 24.60
C GLU A 106 -8.27 -17.07 24.38
N LYS A 107 -7.70 -16.66 23.24
CA LYS A 107 -6.30 -16.91 22.89
C LYS A 107 -5.32 -16.11 23.76
N TYR A 108 -5.70 -14.89 24.15
CA TYR A 108 -4.84 -13.94 24.89
C TYR A 108 -5.23 -13.77 26.36
N LYS A 109 -6.15 -14.59 26.89
CA LYS A 109 -6.67 -14.44 28.27
C LYS A 109 -5.66 -14.69 29.38
N GLU A 110 -4.60 -15.46 29.10
CA GLU A 110 -3.56 -15.82 30.08
C GLU A 110 -2.29 -14.97 29.92
N ASP A 111 -2.28 -14.04 28.96
CA ASP A 111 -1.14 -13.18 28.70
C ASP A 111 -1.06 -12.04 29.73
N GLU A 112 0.13 -11.45 29.87
CA GLU A 112 0.35 -10.34 30.79
C GLU A 112 -0.44 -9.08 30.38
N THR A 113 -0.79 -8.27 31.37
CA THR A 113 -1.45 -6.98 31.13
C THR A 113 -0.54 -6.07 30.32
N GLY A 114 -1.01 -5.66 29.14
CA GLY A 114 -0.25 -4.88 28.18
C GLY A 114 -0.42 -5.35 26.75
N VAL A 115 -0.76 -6.63 26.57
CA VAL A 115 -1.03 -7.20 25.26
C VAL A 115 -2.28 -6.58 24.62
N LEU A 116 -2.16 -6.25 23.34
CA LEU A 116 -3.22 -5.81 22.47
C LEU A 116 -3.45 -6.87 21.38
N VAL A 117 -4.71 -7.15 21.06
CA VAL A 117 -5.01 -8.06 19.95
C VAL A 117 -4.84 -7.30 18.64
N SER A 118 -3.76 -7.58 17.91
CA SER A 118 -3.49 -7.02 16.59
C SER A 118 -4.54 -7.47 15.56
N PHE A 119 -4.73 -6.67 14.50
CA PHE A 119 -5.84 -6.87 13.57
C PHE A 119 -5.70 -8.16 12.73
N ASP A 120 -4.48 -8.66 12.50
CA ASP A 120 -4.24 -9.91 11.79
C ASP A 120 -4.87 -11.12 12.49
N LYS A 121 -5.05 -11.07 13.82
CA LYS A 121 -5.60 -12.20 14.59
C LYS A 121 -7.06 -12.50 14.26
N PHE A 122 -7.80 -11.50 13.78
CA PHE A 122 -9.16 -11.71 13.30
C PHE A 122 -9.22 -12.53 12.00
N TYR A 123 -8.11 -12.61 11.25
CA TYR A 123 -8.04 -13.47 10.07
C TYR A 123 -8.19 -14.95 10.45
N ASP A 124 -7.66 -15.38 11.60
CA ASP A 124 -7.69 -16.78 12.02
C ASP A 124 -9.14 -17.27 12.14
N GLY A 125 -10.01 -16.49 12.80
CA GLY A 125 -11.45 -16.78 12.86
C GLY A 125 -12.17 -16.57 11.52
N LEU A 126 -11.72 -15.61 10.71
CA LEU A 126 -12.25 -15.36 9.37
C LEU A 126 -11.99 -16.51 8.40
N GLN A 127 -10.85 -17.20 8.52
CA GLN A 127 -10.39 -18.22 7.58
C GLN A 127 -11.44 -19.31 7.34
N SER A 128 -12.19 -19.70 8.38
CA SER A 128 -13.27 -20.69 8.31
C SER A 128 -14.42 -20.31 7.37
N PHE A 129 -14.56 -19.01 7.05
CA PHE A 129 -15.61 -18.45 6.21
C PHE A 129 -15.13 -18.07 4.81
N LEU A 130 -13.83 -18.20 4.51
CA LEU A 130 -13.26 -17.81 3.23
C LEU A 130 -13.38 -18.91 2.18
N ASP A 131 -13.55 -18.50 0.93
CA ASP A 131 -13.37 -19.38 -0.22
C ASP A 131 -11.97 -20.00 -0.23
N HIS A 132 -11.88 -21.26 -0.67
CA HIS A 132 -10.60 -21.98 -0.70
C HIS A 132 -9.54 -21.21 -1.51
N SER A 133 -9.94 -20.54 -2.59
CA SER A 133 -9.06 -19.71 -3.44
C SER A 133 -8.32 -18.62 -2.67
N HIS A 134 -8.94 -18.00 -1.67
CA HIS A 134 -8.33 -16.93 -0.86
C HIS A 134 -7.41 -17.50 0.22
N SER A 135 -7.84 -18.58 0.89
CA SER A 135 -7.03 -19.22 1.94
C SER A 135 -5.77 -19.88 1.40
N VAL A 136 -5.76 -20.31 0.13
CA VAL A 136 -4.59 -20.91 -0.53
C VAL A 136 -3.43 -19.93 -0.62
N ILE A 137 -3.67 -18.63 -0.86
CA ILE A 137 -2.59 -17.63 -0.96
C ILE A 137 -1.86 -17.48 0.38
N ILE A 138 -2.62 -17.31 1.48
CA ILE A 138 -2.06 -17.20 2.83
C ILE A 138 -1.36 -18.51 3.25
N THR A 139 -1.97 -19.65 2.95
CA THR A 139 -1.37 -20.97 3.24
C THR A 139 -0.09 -21.19 2.44
N GLY A 140 -0.05 -20.75 1.18
CA GLY A 140 1.12 -20.77 0.32
C GLY A 140 2.23 -19.87 0.85
N ALA A 141 1.89 -18.66 1.32
CA ALA A 141 2.83 -17.74 1.94
C ALA A 141 3.48 -18.32 3.20
N MET A 142 2.73 -19.03 4.05
CA MET A 142 3.28 -19.75 5.21
C MET A 142 4.33 -20.80 4.86
N LYS A 143 4.21 -21.43 3.69
CA LYS A 143 5.13 -22.48 3.19
C LYS A 143 6.26 -21.94 2.31
N ASN A 144 6.23 -20.66 1.94
CA ASN A 144 7.22 -20.05 1.07
C ASN A 144 8.47 -19.69 1.88
N SER A 145 9.62 -20.25 1.53
CA SER A 145 10.89 -20.04 2.24
C SER A 145 11.45 -18.61 2.14
N TYR A 146 11.02 -17.81 1.17
CA TYR A 146 11.38 -16.38 1.11
C TYR A 146 10.54 -15.53 2.06
N ILE A 147 9.31 -15.97 2.38
CA ILE A 147 8.38 -15.24 3.25
C ILE A 147 8.51 -15.72 4.69
N ASN A 148 8.57 -17.04 4.89
CA ASN A 148 8.70 -17.70 6.19
C ASN A 148 9.94 -18.60 6.21
N PRO A 149 11.16 -18.03 6.17
CA PRO A 149 12.41 -18.79 6.06
C PRO A 149 12.62 -19.77 7.22
N GLU A 150 12.11 -19.44 8.39
CA GLU A 150 12.24 -20.25 9.61
C GLU A 150 11.06 -21.21 9.83
N ASN A 151 10.09 -21.25 8.91
CA ASN A 151 8.89 -22.08 9.02
C ASN A 151 8.17 -21.91 10.38
N ARG A 152 8.12 -20.68 10.89
CA ARG A 152 7.43 -20.35 12.15
C ARG A 152 5.93 -20.48 11.94
N GLU A 153 5.20 -20.95 12.95
CA GLU A 153 3.73 -20.99 12.94
C GLU A 153 3.13 -19.57 12.96
N ASN A 154 3.78 -18.65 13.67
CA ASN A 154 3.45 -17.23 13.68
C ASN A 154 4.51 -16.44 12.91
N CYS A 155 4.29 -16.24 11.61
CA CYS A 155 5.22 -15.53 10.74
C CYS A 155 4.76 -14.07 10.54
N PHE A 156 5.60 -13.10 10.92
CA PHE A 156 5.27 -11.67 10.83
C PHE A 156 4.93 -11.22 9.39
N ASN A 157 5.69 -11.68 8.40
CA ASN A 157 5.44 -11.36 6.99
C ASN A 157 4.04 -11.84 6.55
N VAL A 158 3.63 -13.02 7.01
CA VAL A 158 2.30 -13.56 6.70
C VAL A 158 1.21 -12.81 7.46
N ASN A 159 1.47 -12.36 8.68
CA ASN A 159 0.51 -11.55 9.44
C ASN A 159 0.24 -10.20 8.75
N VAL A 160 1.28 -9.54 8.21
CA VAL A 160 1.10 -8.34 7.38
C VAL A 160 0.26 -8.65 6.13
N LEU A 161 0.49 -9.80 5.49
CA LEU A 161 -0.31 -10.24 4.34
C LEU A 161 -1.78 -10.49 4.72
N LYS A 162 -2.05 -11.08 5.90
CA LYS A 162 -3.41 -11.27 6.44
C LYS A 162 -4.13 -9.94 6.63
N VAL A 163 -3.45 -8.92 7.18
CA VAL A 163 -4.00 -7.56 7.31
C VAL A 163 -4.38 -6.99 5.95
N LEU A 164 -3.46 -7.04 4.97
CA LEU A 164 -3.70 -6.53 3.62
C LEU A 164 -4.87 -7.25 2.93
N PHE A 165 -4.99 -8.57 3.12
CA PHE A 165 -6.12 -9.34 2.65
C PHE A 165 -7.44 -8.82 3.24
N MET A 166 -7.49 -8.67 4.56
CA MET A 166 -8.70 -8.23 5.26
C MET A 166 -9.16 -6.85 4.78
N ILE A 167 -8.24 -5.91 4.56
CA ILE A 167 -8.59 -4.53 4.19
C ILE A 167 -8.71 -4.28 2.68
N LYS A 168 -8.42 -5.27 1.81
CA LYS A 168 -8.36 -5.08 0.34
C LYS A 168 -9.58 -4.36 -0.25
N TYR A 169 -10.78 -4.67 0.23
CA TYR A 169 -12.04 -4.13 -0.27
C TYR A 169 -12.76 -3.24 0.75
N VAL A 170 -12.07 -2.77 1.79
CA VAL A 170 -12.63 -1.89 2.82
C VAL A 170 -12.33 -0.44 2.47
N LYS A 171 -13.35 0.41 2.34
CA LYS A 171 -13.17 1.81 1.92
C LYS A 171 -12.74 2.71 3.07
N GLU A 172 -13.04 2.32 4.29
CA GLU A 172 -12.83 3.06 5.52
C GLU A 172 -11.38 3.00 6.05
N ILE A 173 -10.52 2.22 5.38
CA ILE A 173 -9.10 2.12 5.70
C ILE A 173 -8.27 1.90 4.45
N LYS A 174 -7.18 2.64 4.32
CA LYS A 174 -6.20 2.46 3.23
C LYS A 174 -5.03 1.62 3.70
N GLY A 175 -4.49 0.76 2.84
CA GLY A 175 -3.28 -0.02 3.12
C GLY A 175 -2.00 0.81 3.03
N THR A 176 -1.88 1.93 3.74
CA THR A 176 -0.62 2.70 3.82
C THR A 176 0.33 2.08 4.84
N LEU A 177 1.63 2.38 4.76
CA LEU A 177 2.60 1.92 5.75
C LEU A 177 2.19 2.31 7.19
N GLU A 178 1.67 3.53 7.35
CA GLU A 178 1.21 4.07 8.63
C GLU A 178 0.03 3.26 9.19
N ASN A 179 -1.00 3.03 8.37
CA ASN A 179 -2.20 2.33 8.79
C ASN A 179 -1.90 0.85 9.06
N ILE A 180 -1.08 0.19 8.23
CA ILE A 180 -0.69 -1.20 8.44
C ILE A 180 0.11 -1.33 9.76
N THR A 181 1.02 -0.40 10.05
CA THR A 181 1.74 -0.37 11.33
C THR A 181 0.76 -0.33 12.50
N THR A 182 -0.23 0.55 12.46
CA THR A 182 -1.25 0.63 13.50
C THR A 182 -2.10 -0.64 13.63
N LEU A 183 -2.43 -1.29 12.51
CA LEU A 183 -3.17 -2.57 12.52
C LEU A 183 -2.35 -3.74 13.08
N MET A 184 -1.03 -3.61 13.10
CA MET A 184 -0.09 -4.65 13.56
C MET A 184 0.36 -4.48 15.02
N VAL A 185 -0.08 -3.43 15.72
CA VAL A 185 0.29 -3.21 17.13
C VAL A 185 -0.23 -4.36 18.01
N GLU A 186 0.67 -4.95 18.79
CA GLU A 186 0.39 -6.11 19.67
C GLU A 186 0.64 -5.85 21.16
N ASP A 187 1.22 -4.71 21.54
CA ASP A 187 1.46 -4.35 22.95
C ASP A 187 1.37 -2.83 23.20
N ILE A 188 0.89 -2.42 24.38
CA ILE A 188 0.80 -1.00 24.77
C ILE A 188 2.15 -0.30 24.93
N ASN A 189 3.25 -1.05 25.01
CA ASN A 189 4.62 -0.56 25.14
C ASN A 189 5.43 -0.71 23.85
N GLU A 190 4.78 -1.10 22.75
CA GLU A 190 5.47 -1.38 21.51
C GLU A 190 6.19 -0.14 20.95
N ASP A 191 7.45 -0.32 20.53
CA ASP A 191 8.18 0.72 19.82
C ASP A 191 7.66 0.80 18.38
N ARG A 192 6.84 1.82 18.15
CA ARG A 192 6.19 2.04 16.86
C ARG A 192 7.17 2.30 15.70
N ILE A 193 8.35 2.86 15.98
CA ILE A 193 9.37 3.07 14.94
C ILE A 193 9.94 1.72 14.51
N VAL A 194 10.27 0.86 15.48
CA VAL A 194 10.74 -0.50 15.22
C VAL A 194 9.67 -1.32 14.50
N LEU A 195 8.40 -1.24 14.93
CA LEU A 195 7.30 -1.93 14.26
C LEU A 195 7.14 -1.46 12.81
N LYS A 196 7.21 -0.15 12.56
CA LYS A 196 7.08 0.43 11.22
C LYS A 196 8.17 -0.06 10.27
N GLU A 197 9.42 -0.14 10.73
CA GLU A 197 10.51 -0.70 9.92
C GLU A 197 10.29 -2.20 9.65
N LYS A 198 9.86 -2.99 10.64
CA LYS A 198 9.50 -4.40 10.42
C LYS A 198 8.37 -4.57 9.39
N VAL A 199 7.33 -3.74 9.46
CA VAL A 199 6.23 -3.76 8.48
C VAL A 199 6.73 -3.42 7.09
N LYS A 200 7.61 -2.40 6.96
CA LYS A 200 8.22 -2.03 5.69
C LYS A 200 9.03 -3.18 5.08
N GLU A 201 9.89 -3.83 5.87
CA GLU A 201 10.67 -5.00 5.43
C GLU A 201 9.75 -6.15 4.98
N ALA A 202 8.69 -6.44 5.74
CA ALA A 202 7.69 -7.44 5.37
C ALA A 202 7.02 -7.11 4.03
N LEU A 203 6.62 -5.85 3.82
CA LEU A 203 6.01 -5.40 2.57
C LEU A 203 6.96 -5.54 1.37
N GLU A 204 8.25 -5.24 1.55
CA GLU A 204 9.26 -5.44 0.50
C GLU A 204 9.38 -6.91 0.09
N VAL A 205 9.37 -7.83 1.06
CA VAL A 205 9.37 -9.27 0.78
C VAL A 205 8.09 -9.68 0.04
N LEU A 206 6.93 -9.23 0.50
CA LEU A 206 5.63 -9.58 -0.10
C LEU A 206 5.48 -9.03 -1.54
N ILE A 207 6.01 -7.84 -1.82
CA ILE A 207 6.06 -7.27 -3.17
C ILE A 207 6.97 -8.10 -4.08
N LYS A 208 8.17 -8.46 -3.61
CA LYS A 208 9.11 -9.31 -4.37
C LYS A 208 8.53 -10.68 -4.70
N GLN A 209 7.62 -11.19 -3.86
CA GLN A 209 6.91 -12.46 -4.09
C GLN A 209 5.62 -12.29 -4.88
N THR A 210 5.34 -11.08 -5.40
CA THR A 210 4.14 -10.74 -6.15
C THR A 210 2.85 -11.08 -5.41
N LEU A 211 2.82 -10.93 -4.08
CA LEU A 211 1.60 -11.10 -3.27
C LEU A 211 0.93 -9.76 -2.95
N VAL A 212 1.70 -8.68 -3.05
CA VAL A 212 1.30 -7.32 -2.76
C VAL A 212 1.79 -6.43 -3.88
N GLN A 213 0.97 -5.49 -4.32
CA GLN A 213 1.36 -4.41 -5.21
C GLN A 213 1.40 -3.09 -4.44
N LYS A 214 2.33 -2.21 -4.80
CA LYS A 214 2.38 -0.83 -4.31
C LYS A 214 1.91 0.13 -5.39
N SER A 215 0.89 0.93 -5.09
CA SER A 215 0.37 1.98 -5.96
C SER A 215 0.39 3.32 -5.21
N GLY A 216 1.34 4.19 -5.58
CA GLY A 216 1.70 5.35 -4.76
C GLY A 216 2.13 4.91 -3.36
N ASP A 217 1.44 5.41 -2.34
CA ASP A 217 1.71 5.06 -0.93
C ASP A 217 0.82 3.93 -0.39
N VAL A 218 0.00 3.30 -1.25
CA VAL A 218 -0.95 2.26 -0.86
C VAL A 218 -0.43 0.88 -1.29
N TYR A 219 -0.40 -0.05 -0.35
CA TYR A 219 -0.12 -1.47 -0.54
C TYR A 219 -1.44 -2.23 -0.66
N ILE A 220 -1.55 -3.09 -1.68
CA ILE A 220 -2.77 -3.80 -2.05
C ILE A 220 -2.45 -5.29 -2.17
N PHE A 221 -3.19 -6.13 -1.45
CA PHE A 221 -3.13 -7.59 -1.61
C PHE A 221 -3.54 -8.01 -3.02
N LEU A 222 -2.84 -8.95 -3.64
CA LEU A 222 -3.15 -9.49 -4.97
C LEU A 222 -3.83 -10.85 -4.92
N THR A 223 -4.99 -11.00 -5.58
CA THR A 223 -5.65 -12.30 -5.83
C THR A 223 -4.84 -13.12 -6.82
N ASN A 224 -5.07 -14.44 -6.91
CA ASN A 224 -4.34 -15.30 -7.85
C ASN A 224 -4.37 -14.76 -9.30
N GLU A 225 -5.53 -14.28 -9.75
CA GLU A 225 -5.72 -13.70 -11.08
C GLU A 225 -4.90 -12.41 -11.25
N GLU A 226 -4.92 -11.52 -10.25
CA GLU A 226 -4.13 -10.28 -10.27
C GLU A 226 -2.62 -10.57 -10.23
N GLN A 227 -2.19 -11.60 -9.49
CA GLN A 227 -0.79 -12.04 -9.47
C GLN A 227 -0.34 -12.59 -10.81
N GLU A 228 -1.20 -13.33 -11.51
CA GLU A 228 -0.90 -13.80 -12.86
C GLU A 228 -0.72 -12.63 -13.82
N VAL A 229 -1.60 -11.62 -13.77
CA VAL A 229 -1.46 -10.39 -14.56
C VAL A 229 -0.15 -9.68 -14.23
N GLU A 230 0.18 -9.50 -12.95
CA GLU A 230 1.42 -8.82 -12.55
C GLU A 230 2.67 -9.57 -13.04
N LYS A 231 2.68 -10.91 -12.93
CA LYS A 231 3.75 -11.75 -13.48
C LYS A 231 3.83 -11.70 -15.00
N MET A 232 2.71 -11.46 -15.69
CA MET A 232 2.72 -11.21 -17.14
C MET A 232 3.32 -9.84 -17.46
N ILE A 233 2.96 -8.80 -16.69
CA ILE A 233 3.52 -7.44 -16.82
C ILE A 233 5.04 -7.50 -16.69
N ASP A 234 5.55 -8.15 -15.64
CA ASP A 234 6.99 -8.24 -15.36
C ASP A 234 7.79 -8.93 -16.48
N LYS A 235 7.16 -9.85 -17.23
CA LYS A 235 7.79 -10.56 -18.35
C LYS A 235 7.82 -9.77 -19.66
N ILE A 236 7.11 -8.64 -19.74
CA ILE A 236 7.08 -7.84 -20.95
C ILE A 236 8.38 -7.06 -21.06
N ASP A 237 9.14 -7.36 -22.10
CA ASP A 237 10.30 -6.55 -22.47
C ASP A 237 9.84 -5.24 -23.14
N VAL A 238 10.42 -4.13 -22.68
CA VAL A 238 10.17 -2.81 -23.24
C VAL A 238 11.45 -2.30 -23.86
N ASP A 239 11.41 -2.12 -25.17
CA ASP A 239 12.52 -1.52 -25.92
C ASP A 239 12.72 -0.07 -25.44
N MET A 240 13.97 0.27 -25.12
CA MET A 240 14.38 1.62 -24.73
C MET A 240 13.93 2.69 -25.74
N ASN A 241 13.88 2.36 -27.04
CA ASN A 241 13.38 3.28 -28.06
C ASN A 241 11.89 3.60 -27.87
N GLU A 242 11.08 2.67 -27.35
CA GLU A 242 9.67 2.95 -27.03
C GLU A 242 9.55 3.89 -25.84
N ILE A 243 10.41 3.73 -24.83
CA ILE A 243 10.50 4.62 -23.67
C ILE A 243 10.90 6.04 -24.13
N LEU A 244 11.97 6.17 -24.91
CA LEU A 244 12.42 7.46 -25.46
C LEU A 244 11.35 8.13 -26.31
N ARG A 245 10.65 7.37 -27.16
CA ARG A 245 9.50 7.87 -27.93
C ARG A 245 8.40 8.39 -27.00
N LYS A 246 8.09 7.68 -25.92
CA LYS A 246 7.05 8.08 -24.96
C LYS A 246 7.44 9.31 -24.14
N ILE A 247 8.70 9.43 -23.75
CA ILE A 247 9.27 10.64 -23.15
C ILE A 247 9.12 11.81 -24.13
N SER A 248 9.51 11.61 -25.39
CA SER A 248 9.39 12.60 -26.46
C SER A 248 7.94 13.06 -26.69
N GLU A 249 6.97 12.13 -26.67
CA GLU A 249 5.53 12.45 -26.70
C GLU A 249 5.10 13.27 -25.48
N LYS A 250 5.43 12.85 -24.25
CA LYS A 250 5.04 13.58 -23.03
C LYS A 250 5.61 15.01 -23.03
N ILE A 251 6.89 15.18 -23.38
CA ILE A 251 7.54 16.50 -23.40
C ILE A 251 6.97 17.36 -24.51
N PHE A 252 7.07 16.93 -25.77
CA PHE A 252 6.79 17.81 -26.90
C PHE A 252 5.33 17.82 -27.37
N ASP A 253 4.43 17.00 -26.80
CA ASP A 253 2.99 17.13 -27.04
C ASP A 253 2.22 17.69 -25.84
N LYS A 254 2.68 17.45 -24.60
CA LYS A 254 1.96 17.89 -23.39
C LYS A 254 2.63 19.06 -22.68
N PHE A 255 3.93 18.99 -22.41
CA PHE A 255 4.61 20.01 -21.60
C PHE A 255 5.07 21.22 -22.42
N TYR A 256 5.60 20.99 -23.62
CA TYR A 256 6.12 22.02 -24.52
C TYR A 256 5.74 21.69 -25.96
N SER A 257 4.50 22.03 -26.32
CA SER A 257 3.89 21.73 -27.62
C SER A 257 4.31 22.66 -28.76
N GLU A 258 5.09 23.70 -28.45
CA GLU A 258 5.64 24.61 -29.44
C GLU A 258 6.64 23.88 -30.35
N LYS A 259 6.61 24.23 -31.64
CA LYS A 259 7.50 23.67 -32.67
C LYS A 259 8.43 24.71 -33.28
N LYS A 260 8.29 25.95 -32.83
CA LYS A 260 8.99 27.10 -33.36
C LYS A 260 9.21 28.13 -32.26
N TYR A 261 10.33 28.80 -32.34
CA TYR A 261 10.66 29.95 -31.52
C TYR A 261 10.45 31.22 -32.34
N GLN A 262 9.74 32.19 -31.75
CA GLN A 262 9.58 33.52 -32.32
C GLN A 262 10.32 34.52 -31.44
N SER A 263 11.38 35.14 -31.97
CA SER A 263 12.17 36.09 -31.20
C SER A 263 11.36 37.37 -30.95
N PRO A 264 11.32 37.88 -29.71
CA PRO A 264 10.69 39.18 -29.43
C PRO A 264 11.30 40.34 -30.22
N LYS A 265 12.57 40.23 -30.62
CA LYS A 265 13.32 41.23 -31.41
C LYS A 265 13.07 41.10 -32.91
N PHE A 266 12.73 39.91 -33.39
CA PHE A 266 12.53 39.60 -34.81
C PHE A 266 11.16 38.97 -35.01
N LYS A 267 10.11 39.75 -34.79
CA LYS A 267 8.72 39.27 -34.75
C LYS A 267 8.26 38.64 -36.07
N ASP A 268 8.89 38.94 -37.20
CA ASP A 268 8.52 38.37 -38.49
C ASP A 268 9.18 37.01 -38.79
N TYR A 269 10.10 36.56 -37.92
CA TYR A 269 10.87 35.34 -38.13
C TYR A 269 10.44 34.22 -37.18
N ASN A 270 10.14 33.06 -37.77
CA ASN A 270 9.85 31.82 -37.05
C ASN A 270 11.03 30.86 -37.20
N PHE A 271 11.64 30.48 -36.08
CA PHE A 271 12.75 29.52 -36.05
C PHE A 271 12.20 28.17 -35.61
N TYR A 272 11.94 27.30 -36.57
CA TYR A 272 11.60 25.92 -36.28
C TYR A 272 12.82 25.19 -35.72
N PHE A 273 12.60 24.22 -34.84
CA PHE A 273 13.68 23.47 -34.21
C PHE A 273 13.40 21.97 -34.26
N ASN A 274 14.49 21.19 -34.34
CA ASN A 274 14.43 19.74 -34.21
C ASN A 274 14.16 19.37 -32.75
N GLN A 275 13.40 18.30 -32.53
CA GLN A 275 13.06 17.81 -31.20
C GLN A 275 13.75 16.45 -31.01
N LYS A 276 14.59 16.33 -29.98
CA LYS A 276 15.37 15.12 -29.70
C LYS A 276 15.27 14.72 -28.23
N VAL A 277 15.39 13.42 -27.96
CA VAL A 277 15.59 12.87 -26.62
C VAL A 277 16.75 11.89 -26.69
N ASP A 278 17.81 12.10 -25.93
CA ASP A 278 19.06 11.33 -25.99
C ASP A 278 19.55 11.14 -27.44
N ASP A 279 19.63 12.25 -28.19
CA ASP A 279 19.97 12.30 -29.62
C ASP A 279 19.00 11.60 -30.58
N ASN A 280 17.97 10.91 -30.07
CA ASN A 280 16.95 10.27 -30.88
C ASN A 280 15.97 11.33 -31.41
N THR A 281 15.95 11.50 -32.72
CA THR A 281 15.14 12.52 -33.40
C THR A 281 13.66 12.15 -33.41
N ARG A 282 12.83 13.10 -33.00
CA ARG A 282 11.38 13.04 -33.19
C ARG A 282 11.02 13.54 -34.60
N GLY A 283 10.80 12.60 -35.50
CA GLY A 283 10.49 12.91 -36.90
C GLY A 283 11.75 13.21 -37.71
N LYS A 284 11.68 14.15 -38.65
CA LYS A 284 12.81 14.50 -39.52
C LYS A 284 13.68 15.59 -38.88
N ASP A 285 15.00 15.42 -38.95
CA ASP A 285 16.01 16.38 -38.51
C ASP A 285 16.35 17.32 -39.68
N THR A 286 15.58 18.40 -39.85
CA THR A 286 15.65 19.27 -41.04
C THR A 286 15.88 20.74 -40.73
N TYR A 287 15.88 21.12 -39.46
CA TYR A 287 16.06 22.51 -39.04
C TYR A 287 17.51 22.79 -38.60
N ASP A 288 17.90 24.06 -38.61
CA ASP A 288 19.27 24.47 -38.28
C ASP A 288 19.58 24.48 -36.77
N ILE A 289 18.52 24.45 -35.96
CA ILE A 289 18.60 24.46 -34.50
C ILE A 289 17.77 23.32 -33.89
N GLY A 290 18.12 22.90 -32.67
CA GLY A 290 17.44 21.80 -32.00
C GLY A 290 17.22 22.02 -30.50
N ILE A 291 16.31 21.24 -29.94
CA ILE A 291 16.16 21.00 -28.50
C ILE A 291 16.39 19.52 -28.27
N ASN A 292 17.34 19.19 -27.40
CA ASN A 292 17.69 17.82 -27.04
C ASN A 292 17.50 17.62 -25.54
N ILE A 293 16.56 16.75 -25.18
CA ILE A 293 16.33 16.36 -23.80
C ILE A 293 17.31 15.25 -23.45
N VAL A 294 18.02 15.38 -22.34
CA VAL A 294 18.97 14.39 -21.84
C VAL A 294 18.35 13.69 -20.64
N THR A 295 18.18 12.39 -20.74
CA THR A 295 17.66 11.54 -19.67
C THR A 295 18.80 10.98 -18.80
N PRO A 296 18.52 10.47 -17.57
CA PRO A 296 19.52 9.79 -16.74
C PRO A 296 20.24 8.62 -17.43
N ASN A 297 19.66 8.03 -18.49
CA ASN A 297 20.25 6.91 -19.22
C ASN A 297 21.25 7.36 -20.31
N SER A 298 21.39 8.67 -20.52
CA SER A 298 22.36 9.23 -21.46
C SER A 298 23.76 9.25 -20.89
N ASP A 299 24.76 8.95 -21.72
CA ASP A 299 26.18 9.09 -21.38
C ASP A 299 26.58 10.55 -21.04
N TYR A 300 25.74 11.52 -21.39
CA TYR A 300 25.98 12.94 -21.15
C TYR A 300 25.25 13.49 -19.91
N SER A 301 24.42 12.71 -19.23
CA SER A 301 23.69 13.17 -18.05
C SER A 301 24.67 13.57 -16.93
N GLY A 302 24.42 14.70 -16.30
CA GLY A 302 25.27 15.28 -15.26
C GLY A 302 26.58 15.89 -15.77
N ASN A 303 26.87 15.84 -17.09
CA ASN A 303 28.14 16.31 -17.65
C ASN A 303 27.98 17.61 -18.46
N GLU A 304 27.87 18.72 -17.73
CA GLU A 304 27.68 20.06 -18.31
C GLU A 304 28.76 20.42 -19.36
N SER A 305 30.03 20.08 -19.10
CA SER A 305 31.12 20.40 -20.03
C SER A 305 30.96 19.71 -21.38
N SER A 306 30.54 18.44 -21.39
CA SER A 306 30.27 17.70 -22.63
C SER A 306 29.02 18.22 -23.33
N LEU A 307 27.97 18.57 -22.57
CA LEU A 307 26.74 19.13 -23.12
C LEU A 307 26.97 20.51 -23.77
N LEU A 308 27.79 21.38 -23.17
CA LEU A 308 28.18 22.67 -23.75
C LEU A 308 28.95 22.50 -25.07
N MET A 309 29.86 21.51 -25.12
CA MET A 309 30.60 21.20 -26.33
C MET A 309 29.66 20.74 -27.45
N LYS A 310 28.74 19.80 -27.17
CA LYS A 310 27.74 19.35 -28.15
C LYS A 310 26.78 20.47 -28.56
N SER A 311 26.34 21.30 -27.63
CA SER A 311 25.46 22.44 -27.90
C SER A 311 26.03 23.36 -28.98
N THR A 312 27.35 23.61 -28.91
CA THR A 312 28.07 24.43 -29.89
C THR A 312 28.23 23.73 -31.24
N GLN A 313 28.42 22.40 -31.24
CA GLN A 313 28.61 21.62 -32.48
C GLN A 313 27.31 21.38 -33.25
N GLU A 314 26.21 21.14 -32.54
CA GLU A 314 24.92 20.74 -33.10
C GLU A 314 23.90 21.89 -33.16
N ASN A 315 24.28 23.11 -32.79
CA ASN A 315 23.38 24.27 -32.66
C ASN A 315 22.09 23.93 -31.89
N SER A 316 22.24 23.15 -30.82
CA SER A 316 21.10 22.59 -30.08
C SER A 316 21.15 22.99 -28.60
N VAL A 317 19.98 23.29 -28.05
CA VAL A 317 19.82 23.49 -26.61
C VAL A 317 19.66 22.14 -25.93
N PHE A 318 20.53 21.84 -24.97
CA PHE A 318 20.45 20.63 -24.17
C PHE A 318 19.73 20.91 -22.85
N ILE A 319 18.76 20.08 -22.50
CA ILE A 319 18.02 20.14 -21.23
C ILE A 319 18.25 18.82 -20.51
N ASP A 320 19.08 18.84 -19.48
CA ASP A 320 19.36 17.68 -18.64
C ASP A 320 18.30 17.55 -17.54
N LEU A 321 17.65 16.38 -17.50
CA LEU A 321 16.65 16.05 -16.49
C LEU A 321 17.27 15.56 -15.18
N GLY A 322 18.59 15.38 -15.15
CA GLY A 322 19.34 14.91 -14.00
C GLY A 322 19.24 13.40 -13.78
N GLU A 323 19.73 12.93 -12.63
CA GLU A 323 19.88 11.49 -12.34
C GLU A 323 18.58 10.77 -11.93
N ASN A 324 17.47 11.50 -11.76
CA ASN A 324 16.23 10.89 -11.26
C ASN A 324 15.55 10.03 -12.34
N SER A 325 15.68 8.71 -12.24
CA SER A 325 15.10 7.73 -13.17
C SER A 325 13.66 7.31 -12.84
N PHE A 326 13.02 7.87 -11.81
CA PHE A 326 11.67 7.45 -11.37
C PHE A 326 10.63 7.53 -12.50
N TYR A 327 10.65 8.61 -13.27
CA TYR A 327 9.71 8.81 -14.38
C TYR A 327 9.93 7.84 -15.54
N ILE A 328 11.16 7.30 -15.71
CA ILE A 328 11.48 6.29 -16.72
C ILE A 328 10.77 4.99 -16.36
N ASN A 329 10.87 4.57 -15.09
CA ASN A 329 10.20 3.37 -14.59
C ASN A 329 8.67 3.49 -14.70
N GLU A 330 8.10 4.67 -14.40
CA GLU A 330 6.66 4.91 -14.59
C GLU A 330 6.24 4.80 -16.06
N ILE A 331 7.04 5.35 -16.99
CA ILE A 331 6.77 5.27 -18.42
C ILE A 331 6.90 3.83 -18.94
N GLU A 332 7.89 3.09 -18.46
CA GLU A 332 8.05 1.68 -18.79
C GLU A 332 6.82 0.87 -18.34
N MET A 333 6.36 1.07 -17.11
CA MET A 333 5.17 0.43 -16.57
C MET A 333 3.91 0.79 -17.38
N ASP A 334 3.74 2.08 -17.73
CA ASP A 334 2.66 2.55 -18.62
C ASP A 334 2.66 1.76 -19.95
N ILE A 335 3.84 1.54 -20.55
CA ILE A 335 3.99 0.79 -21.81
C ILE A 335 3.64 -0.68 -21.60
N LYS A 336 4.13 -1.33 -20.54
CA LYS A 336 3.83 -2.75 -20.24
C LYS A 336 2.31 -2.97 -20.09
N ILE A 337 1.63 -2.11 -19.33
CA ILE A 337 0.17 -2.16 -19.15
C ILE A 337 -0.57 -2.00 -20.50
N LEU A 338 -0.11 -1.06 -21.34
CA LEU A 338 -0.70 -0.85 -22.67
C LEU A 338 -0.52 -2.05 -23.60
N LYS A 339 0.60 -2.77 -23.50
CA LYS A 339 0.85 -3.99 -24.29
C LYS A 339 -0.10 -5.12 -23.87
N ILE A 340 -0.34 -5.33 -22.58
CA ILE A 340 -1.32 -6.32 -22.11
C ILE A 340 -2.73 -6.00 -22.57
N ARG A 341 -3.15 -4.73 -22.52
CA ARG A 341 -4.50 -4.35 -22.96
C ARG A 341 -4.75 -4.54 -24.46
N ARG A 342 -3.70 -4.67 -25.28
CA ARG A 342 -3.77 -4.79 -26.74
C ARG A 342 -3.59 -6.21 -27.25
N GLY A 343 -2.96 -7.09 -26.46
CA GLY A 343 -2.86 -8.52 -26.72
C GLY A 343 -4.12 -9.23 -26.27
#